data_AF-A0A7C5W8N1-F1
#
_entry.id   AF-A0A7C5W8N1-F1
#
_cell.length_a   1.000
_cell.length_b   1.000
_cell.length_c   1.000
_cell.angle_alpha   90.00
_cell.angle_beta   90.00
_cell.angle_gamma   90.00
#
_symmetry.space_group_name_H-M   'P 1'
#
loop_
_entity.id
_entity.type
_entity.pdbx_description
1 polymer ?
#
loop_
_entity_poly.entity_id
_entity_poly.type
_entity_poly.pdbx_seq_one_letter_code
_entity_poly.pdbx_strand_id
1 'polypeptide(L)'
;MNEVLLLEKKSVNQVIFYTGDPKKLSIENQRGRIVFTKKDCNLFYKPKKKIIRQFADYELDYLIDLNMVDSFPLIYLAGISNARLRIGRQSPARIQFFDLIFDHHDENQQEFARQMLHYLKNMPDSYHII
;
A
#
# COMPACT_ATOMS: atom_id res chain seq x y z
N MET A 1 -10.58 -6.82 6.68
CA MET A 1 -9.83 -5.54 6.74
C MET A 1 -10.67 -4.36 6.27
N ASN A 2 -11.24 -4.38 5.07
CA ASN A 2 -12.11 -3.27 4.59
C ASN A 2 -13.25 -2.96 5.55
N GLU A 3 -13.93 -3.98 6.08
CA GLU A 3 -15.07 -3.80 7.00
C GLU A 3 -14.68 -3.11 8.31
N VAL A 4 -13.48 -3.37 8.84
CA VAL A 4 -12.99 -2.77 10.10
C VAL A 4 -12.69 -1.28 9.93
N LEU A 5 -12.13 -0.88 8.78
CA LEU A 5 -11.80 0.53 8.50
C LEU A 5 -13.03 1.34 8.03
N LEU A 6 -14.00 0.70 7.37
CA LEU A 6 -15.29 1.29 6.99
C LEU A 6 -16.13 1.69 8.21
N LEU A 7 -16.04 0.92 9.31
CA LEU A 7 -16.75 1.22 10.57
C LEU A 7 -16.22 2.50 11.26
N GLU A 8 -15.00 2.94 10.97
CA GLU A 8 -14.40 4.17 11.52
C GLU A 8 -14.60 5.42 10.64
N LYS A 9 -15.46 5.37 9.62
CA LYS A 9 -15.68 6.46 8.62
C LYS A 9 -14.42 6.89 7.84
N LYS A 10 -13.36 6.07 7.84
CA LYS A 10 -12.13 6.36 7.07
C LYS A 10 -12.33 5.96 5.60
N SER A 11 -11.98 6.85 4.67
CA SER A 11 -11.96 6.51 3.24
C SER A 11 -10.77 5.59 2.95
N VAL A 12 -11.05 4.39 2.42
CA VAL A 12 -10.02 3.41 2.09
C VAL A 12 -9.86 3.31 0.58
N ASN A 13 -8.66 3.60 0.10
CA ASN A 13 -8.25 3.35 -1.28
C ASN A 13 -7.35 2.11 -1.36
N GLN A 14 -7.54 1.28 -2.38
CA GLN A 14 -6.76 0.06 -2.59
C GLN A 14 -5.91 0.17 -3.85
N VAL A 15 -4.67 -0.31 -3.76
CA VAL A 15 -3.76 -0.43 -4.91
C VAL A 15 -3.30 -1.88 -4.99
N ILE A 16 -3.52 -2.51 -6.14
CA ILE A 16 -3.25 -3.92 -6.38
C ILE A 16 -2.39 -4.05 -7.63
N PHE A 17 -1.21 -4.64 -7.46
CA PHE A 17 -0.38 -5.08 -8.58
C PHE A 17 -0.57 -6.59 -8.79
N TYR A 18 -1.22 -6.97 -9.88
CA TYR A 18 -1.52 -8.36 -10.19
C TYR A 18 -0.48 -8.95 -11.16
N THR A 19 0.14 -10.05 -10.74
CA THR A 19 1.22 -10.75 -11.48
C THR A 19 0.77 -12.06 -12.13
N GLY A 20 -0.46 -12.51 -11.86
CA GLY A 20 -1.04 -13.72 -12.46
C GLY A 20 -1.49 -13.50 -13.91
N ASP A 21 -2.22 -14.48 -14.46
CA ASP A 21 -2.78 -14.39 -15.81
C ASP A 21 -3.84 -13.27 -15.88
N PRO A 22 -3.63 -12.20 -16.67
CA PRO A 22 -4.57 -11.09 -16.75
C PRO A 22 -5.98 -11.51 -17.18
N LYS A 23 -6.14 -12.64 -17.88
CA LYS A 23 -7.45 -13.18 -18.26
C LYS A 23 -8.23 -13.75 -17.06
N LYS A 24 -7.53 -14.06 -15.97
CA LYS A 24 -8.10 -14.56 -14.71
C LYS A 24 -8.31 -13.45 -13.68
N LEU A 25 -7.98 -12.21 -14.02
CA LEU A 25 -8.20 -11.07 -13.15
C LEU A 25 -9.70 -10.75 -13.12
N SER A 26 -10.35 -11.03 -12.00
CA SER A 26 -11.78 -10.72 -11.78
C SER A 26 -12.02 -9.37 -11.11
N ILE A 27 -10.95 -8.64 -10.76
CA ILE A 27 -11.02 -7.40 -10.00
C ILE A 27 -10.67 -6.25 -10.94
N GLU A 28 -11.62 -5.35 -11.13
CA GLU A 28 -11.45 -4.19 -12.00
C GLU A 28 -11.14 -2.90 -11.23
N ASN A 29 -10.69 -1.90 -11.99
CA ASN A 29 -10.55 -0.54 -11.51
C ASN A 29 -11.93 0.05 -11.21
N GLN A 30 -12.09 0.66 -10.05
CA GLN A 30 -13.29 1.39 -9.66
C GLN A 30 -12.90 2.56 -8.77
N ARG A 31 -13.85 3.45 -8.43
CA ARG A 31 -13.55 4.55 -7.51
C ARG A 31 -13.00 4.00 -6.20
N GLY A 32 -11.82 4.47 -5.80
CA GLY A 32 -11.09 3.99 -4.62
C GLY A 32 -10.35 2.66 -4.80
N ARG A 33 -10.19 2.15 -6.03
CA ARG A 33 -9.36 0.97 -6.32
C ARG A 33 -8.59 1.11 -7.62
N ILE A 34 -7.28 0.98 -7.53
CA ILE A 34 -6.35 0.88 -8.65
C ILE A 34 -5.87 -0.57 -8.76
N VAL A 35 -6.16 -1.22 -9.87
CA VAL A 35 -5.65 -2.54 -10.25
C VAL A 35 -4.82 -2.38 -11.51
N PHE A 36 -3.58 -2.87 -11.48
CA PHE A 36 -2.69 -2.83 -12.62
C PHE A 36 -1.80 -4.07 -12.70
N THR A 37 -1.25 -4.33 -13.88
CA THR A 37 -0.48 -5.53 -14.20
C THR A 37 0.90 -5.18 -14.75
N LYS A 38 1.72 -6.19 -15.06
CA LYS A 38 3.01 -5.99 -15.75
C LYS A 38 2.90 -5.19 -17.05
N LYS A 39 1.76 -5.30 -17.76
CA LYS A 39 1.50 -4.54 -19.01
C LYS A 39 1.36 -3.04 -18.77
N ASP A 40 1.06 -2.65 -17.54
CA ASP A 40 0.91 -1.27 -17.10
C ASP A 40 2.23 -0.69 -16.54
N CYS A 41 3.33 -1.43 -16.63
CA CYS A 41 4.67 -0.99 -16.31
C CYS A 41 5.56 -0.88 -17.57
N ASN A 42 6.73 -0.27 -17.42
CA ASN A 42 7.82 -0.37 -18.40
C ASN A 42 8.69 -1.62 -18.14
N LEU A 43 9.75 -1.80 -18.93
CA LEU A 43 10.66 -2.95 -18.82
C LEU A 43 11.35 -3.07 -17.45
N PHE A 44 11.52 -1.96 -16.74
CA PHE A 44 12.09 -1.89 -15.39
C PHE A 44 11.02 -1.95 -14.28
N TYR A 45 9.82 -2.42 -14.60
CA TYR A 45 8.69 -2.50 -13.66
C TYR A 45 8.20 -1.17 -13.08
N LYS A 46 8.70 -0.02 -13.58
CA LYS A 46 8.16 1.29 -13.21
C LYS A 46 6.74 1.44 -13.76
N PRO A 47 5.73 1.77 -12.93
CA PRO A 47 4.37 2.02 -13.38
C PRO A 47 4.31 3.09 -14.46
N LYS A 48 3.45 2.92 -15.47
CA LYS A 48 3.22 3.91 -16.51
C LYS A 48 2.58 5.18 -15.94
N LYS A 49 2.73 6.29 -16.66
CA LYS A 49 2.22 7.63 -16.27
C LYS A 49 0.73 7.63 -15.86
N LYS A 50 -0.09 6.77 -16.47
CA LYS A 50 -1.51 6.63 -16.12
C LYS A 50 -1.69 6.16 -14.67
N ILE A 51 -1.00 5.09 -14.27
CA ILE A 51 -1.07 4.54 -12.91
C ILE A 51 -0.49 5.54 -11.90
N ILE A 52 0.63 6.16 -12.25
CA ILE A 52 1.27 7.18 -11.41
C ILE A 52 0.31 8.34 -11.12
N ARG A 53 -0.35 8.89 -12.14
CA ARG A 53 -1.30 10.01 -11.97
C ARG A 53 -2.51 9.61 -11.14
N GLN A 54 -3.14 8.48 -11.47
CA GLN A 54 -4.30 7.98 -10.72
C GLN A 54 -3.99 7.78 -9.24
N PHE A 55 -2.77 7.34 -8.92
CA PHE A 55 -2.34 7.18 -7.54
C PHE A 55 -1.97 8.50 -6.86
N ALA A 56 -1.31 9.42 -7.58
CA ALA A 56 -0.92 10.73 -7.07
C ALA A 56 -2.11 11.64 -6.73
N ASP A 57 -3.30 11.36 -7.29
CA ASP A 57 -4.55 12.07 -6.96
C ASP A 57 -5.06 11.73 -5.54
N TYR A 58 -4.45 10.77 -4.84
CA TYR A 58 -4.79 10.45 -3.46
C TYR A 58 -4.03 11.31 -2.46
N GLU A 59 -4.76 12.08 -1.65
CA GLU A 59 -4.27 12.62 -0.39
C GLU A 59 -4.40 11.52 0.68
N LEU A 60 -3.26 11.11 1.25
CA LEU A 60 -3.18 9.97 2.15
C LEU A 60 -2.65 10.42 3.51
N ASP A 61 -3.45 10.24 4.56
CA ASP A 61 -2.91 10.30 5.92
C ASP A 61 -1.99 9.09 6.18
N TYR A 62 -2.43 7.90 5.75
CA TYR A 62 -1.71 6.65 5.92
C TYR A 62 -1.58 5.91 4.59
N LEU A 63 -0.37 5.47 4.27
CA LEU A 63 -0.10 4.44 3.27
C LEU A 63 0.35 3.19 3.99
N ILE A 64 -0.33 2.08 3.73
CA ILE A 64 -0.08 0.81 4.40
C ILE A 64 0.29 -0.26 3.36
N ASP A 65 1.55 -0.68 3.36
CA ASP A 65 2.03 -1.79 2.54
C ASP A 65 1.89 -3.12 3.29
N LEU A 66 0.95 -3.95 2.83
CA LEU A 66 0.66 -5.28 3.37
C LEU A 66 1.32 -6.42 2.58
N ASN A 67 2.20 -6.13 1.62
CA ASN A 67 2.80 -7.17 0.81
C ASN A 67 3.84 -7.93 1.63
N MET A 68 3.72 -9.27 1.65
CA MET A 68 4.72 -10.13 2.29
C MET A 68 6.03 -10.18 1.49
N VAL A 69 5.99 -9.85 0.20
CA VAL A 69 7.17 -9.82 -0.68
C VAL A 69 7.42 -8.41 -1.20
N ASP A 70 8.68 -8.11 -1.52
CA ASP A 70 9.03 -6.82 -2.10
C ASP A 70 8.48 -6.72 -3.53
N SER A 71 7.56 -5.78 -3.73
CA SER A 71 6.96 -5.47 -5.02
C SER A 71 7.45 -4.11 -5.48
N PHE A 72 8.44 -4.09 -6.39
CA PHE A 72 9.02 -2.85 -6.89
C PHE A 72 7.97 -1.83 -7.39
N PRO A 73 6.94 -2.21 -8.19
CA PRO A 73 5.93 -1.24 -8.61
C PRO A 73 5.16 -0.60 -7.46
N LEU A 74 4.88 -1.35 -6.39
CA LEU A 74 4.15 -0.84 -5.23
C LEU A 74 5.05 0.00 -4.32
N ILE A 75 6.30 -0.42 -4.12
CA ILE A 75 7.32 0.36 -3.41
C ILE A 75 7.59 1.68 -4.16
N TYR A 76 7.64 1.65 -5.50
CA TYR A 76 7.77 2.85 -6.32
C TYR A 76 6.63 3.84 -6.05
N LEU A 77 5.38 3.37 -6.06
CA LEU A 77 4.22 4.21 -5.73
C LEU A 77 4.31 4.75 -4.29
N ALA A 78 4.71 3.92 -3.33
CA ALA A 78 4.91 4.38 -1.95
C ALA A 78 5.95 5.51 -1.85
N GLY A 79 7.11 5.35 -2.51
CA GLY A 79 8.18 6.34 -2.50
C GLY A 79 7.84 7.66 -3.18
N ILE A 80 6.89 7.69 -4.13
CA ILE A 80 6.42 8.94 -4.75
C ILE A 80 5.11 9.47 -4.14
N SER A 81 4.55 8.77 -3.15
CA SER A 81 3.30 9.19 -2.51
C SER A 81 3.51 10.43 -1.65
N ASN A 82 2.48 11.26 -1.52
CA ASN A 82 2.43 12.35 -0.53
C ASN A 82 1.81 11.87 0.79
N ALA A 83 1.96 10.59 1.14
CA ALA A 83 1.41 10.06 2.37
C ALA A 83 2.08 10.71 3.59
N ARG A 84 1.29 11.11 4.59
CA ARG A 84 1.82 11.67 5.84
C ARG A 84 2.59 10.62 6.65
N LEU A 85 2.13 9.37 6.61
CA LEU A 85 2.81 8.23 7.23
C LEU A 85 2.77 7.00 6.31
N ARG A 86 3.94 6.46 5.97
CA ARG A 86 4.13 5.24 5.18
C ARG A 86 4.54 4.10 6.10
N ILE A 87 3.77 3.03 6.08
CA ILE A 87 3.90 1.91 7.00
C ILE A 87 4.12 0.63 6.20
N GLY A 88 5.12 -0.16 6.57
CA GLY A 88 5.43 -1.39 5.88
C GLY A 88 6.20 -2.39 6.73
N ARG A 89 6.58 -3.51 6.11
CA ARG A 89 7.40 -4.55 6.73
C ARG A 89 8.88 -4.25 6.53
N GLN A 90 9.72 -4.75 7.44
CA GLN A 90 11.17 -4.69 7.27
C GLN A 90 11.63 -5.40 5.99
N SER A 91 12.27 -4.63 5.11
CA SER A 91 13.07 -5.15 4.00
C SER A 91 14.08 -4.10 3.53
N PRO A 92 15.19 -4.52 2.90
CA PRO A 92 16.15 -3.57 2.33
C PRO A 92 15.54 -2.59 1.31
N ALA A 93 14.51 -3.03 0.58
CA ALA A 93 13.84 -2.20 -0.42
C ALA A 93 12.88 -1.17 0.17
N ARG A 94 12.38 -1.38 1.40
CA ARG A 94 11.41 -0.50 2.07
C ARG A 94 12.06 0.50 3.02
N ILE A 95 13.22 0.17 3.59
CA ILE A 95 13.82 0.99 4.66
C ILE A 95 14.06 2.46 4.28
N GLN A 96 14.18 2.75 2.98
CA GLN A 96 14.44 4.10 2.47
C GLN A 96 13.17 4.93 2.21
N PHE A 97 11.99 4.30 2.16
CA PHE A 97 10.75 4.93 1.70
C PHE A 97 9.60 4.85 2.71
N PHE A 98 9.84 4.27 3.88
CA PHE A 98 8.80 4.01 4.88
C PHE A 98 9.19 4.64 6.21
N ASP A 99 8.22 5.27 6.84
CA ASP A 99 8.39 6.03 8.08
C ASP A 99 8.27 5.13 9.31
N LEU A 100 7.41 4.09 9.22
CA LEU A 100 7.22 3.07 10.25
C LEU A 100 7.39 1.68 9.65
N ILE A 101 8.30 0.91 10.25
CA ILE A 101 8.69 -0.40 9.76
C ILE A 101 8.47 -1.42 10.86
N PHE A 102 7.68 -2.45 10.55
CA PHE A 102 7.46 -3.59 11.43
C PHE A 102 8.40 -4.73 11.07
N ASP A 103 9.16 -5.19 12.06
CA ASP A 103 9.87 -6.46 11.97
C ASP A 103 8.87 -7.59 12.20
N HIS A 104 8.50 -8.28 11.13
CA HIS A 104 7.50 -9.34 11.17
C HIS A 104 8.02 -10.53 10.36
N HIS A 105 8.29 -11.62 11.08
CA HIS A 105 8.88 -12.84 10.53
C HIS A 105 7.87 -13.86 10.01
N ASP A 106 6.58 -13.71 10.36
CA ASP A 106 5.52 -14.57 9.83
C ASP A 106 5.16 -14.13 8.39
N GLU A 107 4.83 -15.10 7.54
CA GLU A 107 4.39 -14.89 6.16
C GLU A 107 2.87 -14.67 6.07
N ASN A 108 2.16 -14.74 7.21
CA ASN A 108 0.72 -14.55 7.27
C ASN A 108 0.33 -13.07 7.17
N GLN A 109 -0.08 -12.66 5.97
CA GLN A 109 -0.54 -11.31 5.68
C GLN A 109 -1.71 -10.83 6.56
N GLN A 110 -2.64 -11.72 6.94
CA GLN A 110 -3.78 -11.32 7.76
C GLN A 110 -3.34 -10.99 9.18
N GLU A 111 -2.42 -11.80 9.72
CA GLU A 111 -1.85 -11.58 11.04
C GLU A 111 -1.01 -10.31 11.07
N PHE A 112 -0.19 -10.07 10.03
CA PHE A 112 0.54 -8.82 9.87
C PHE A 112 -0.39 -7.60 9.86
N ALA A 113 -1.47 -7.65 9.06
CA ALA A 113 -2.46 -6.58 9.01
C ALA A 113 -3.12 -6.35 10.38
N ARG A 114 -3.43 -7.42 11.11
CA ARG A 114 -4.02 -7.34 12.46
C ARG A 114 -3.07 -6.67 13.44
N GLN A 115 -1.79 -7.06 13.43
CA GLN A 115 -0.77 -6.47 14.30
C GLN A 115 -0.59 -4.98 14.00
N MET A 116 -0.45 -4.60 12.74
CA MET A 116 -0.32 -3.18 12.38
C MET A 116 -1.54 -2.35 12.76
N LEU A 117 -2.75 -2.85 12.54
CA LEU A 117 -3.98 -2.15 12.94
C LEU A 117 -4.05 -1.99 14.47
N HIS A 118 -3.61 -2.99 15.23
CA HIS A 118 -3.53 -2.89 16.68
C HIS A 118 -2.60 -1.76 17.11
N TYR A 119 -1.41 -1.66 16.52
CA TYR A 119 -0.48 -0.56 16.82
C TYR A 119 -1.03 0.80 16.40
N LEU A 120 -1.59 0.92 15.20
CA LEU A 120 -2.14 2.17 14.69
C LEU A 120 -3.33 2.68 15.51
N LYS A 121 -4.17 1.77 16.01
CA LYS A 121 -5.30 2.14 16.88
C LYS A 121 -4.86 2.71 18.22
N ASN A 122 -3.70 2.28 18.72
CA ASN A 122 -3.16 2.72 19.99
C ASN A 122 -2.18 3.89 19.86
N MET A 123 -1.98 4.43 18.64
CA MET A 123 -1.21 5.65 18.44
C MET A 123 -2.02 6.86 18.93
N PRO A 124 -1.50 7.68 19.85
CA PRO A 124 -2.15 8.94 20.23
C PRO A 124 -2.34 9.86 19.00
N ASP A 125 -3.49 10.54 18.93
CA ASP A 125 -3.88 11.42 17.81
C ASP A 125 -2.90 12.60 17.55
N SER A 126 -1.93 12.82 18.44
CA SER A 126 -1.04 13.98 18.50
C SER A 126 0.38 13.75 17.94
N TYR A 127 0.58 12.77 17.05
CA TYR A 127 1.83 12.71 16.29
C TYR A 127 1.92 13.88 15.30
N HIS A 128 2.55 14.96 15.75
CA HIS A 128 3.10 15.98 14.87
C HIS A 128 4.40 15.44 14.28
N ILE A 129 4.35 15.01 13.02
CA ILE A 129 5.55 14.76 12.22
C ILE A 129 6.12 16.14 11.89
N ILE A 130 7.30 16.46 12.45
CA ILE A 130 8.08 17.64 12.09
C ILE A 130 8.89 17.32 10.84
#